data_AF-A0A553BK49-F1
#
_entry.id   AF-A0A553BK49-F1
#
_cell.length_a   1.000
_cell.length_b   1.000
_cell.length_c   1.000
_cell.angle_alpha   90.00
_cell.angle_beta   90.00
_cell.angle_gamma   90.00
#
_symmetry.space_group_name_H-M   'P 1'
#
loop_
_entity.id
_entity.type
_entity.pdbx_description
1 polymer ?
#
loop_
_entity_poly.entity_id
_entity_poly.type
_entity_poly.pdbx_seq_one_letter_code
_entity_poly.pdbx_strand_id
1 'polypeptide(L)'
;MVLKEVLSDSRCPEGVTCVWAGEVSVVVSVYKDSKLIEDNTIVFSVNNADENKQWFSTYLPKKQRKIESISVSPYPKKGVETYPKEYYIKIGYVK
;
A
#
# COMPACT_ATOMS: atom_id res chain seq x y z
N MET A 1 -8.48 5.42 7.69
CA MET A 1 -8.06 4.19 6.97
C MET A 1 -6.92 3.57 7.74
N VAL A 2 -6.89 2.24 7.84
CA VAL A 2 -5.85 1.48 8.56
C VAL A 2 -5.49 0.25 7.73
N LEU A 3 -4.19 -0.08 7.61
CA LEU A 3 -3.76 -1.36 7.06
C LEU A 3 -4.15 -2.45 8.06
N LYS A 4 -5.02 -3.37 7.66
CA LYS A 4 -5.53 -4.45 8.49
C LYS A 4 -4.65 -5.68 8.40
N GLU A 5 -4.29 -6.07 7.18
CA GLU A 5 -3.56 -7.31 6.91
C GLU A 5 -2.76 -7.22 5.61
N VAL A 6 -1.65 -7.96 5.53
CA VAL A 6 -0.90 -8.21 4.30
C VAL A 6 -1.23 -9.62 3.84
N LEU A 7 -1.88 -9.74 2.68
CA LEU A 7 -2.30 -11.04 2.14
C LEU A 7 -1.14 -11.75 1.45
N SER A 8 -0.33 -10.99 0.70
CA SER A 8 0.81 -11.52 -0.03
C SER A 8 1.79 -10.40 -0.32
N ASP A 9 3.08 -10.69 -0.22
CA ASP A 9 4.17 -9.79 -0.59
C ASP A 9 5.18 -10.52 -1.48
N SER A 10 4.96 -10.42 -2.78
CA SER A 10 5.81 -11.00 -3.83
C SER A 10 6.69 -9.95 -4.49
N ARG A 11 6.89 -8.79 -3.84
CA ARG A 11 7.74 -7.73 -4.38
C ARG A 11 9.18 -8.22 -4.50
N CYS A 12 9.84 -7.85 -5.59
CA CYS A 12 11.22 -8.21 -5.84
C CYS A 12 12.14 -7.66 -4.74
N PRO A 13 12.80 -8.49 -3.90
CA PRO A 13 13.61 -7.99 -2.81
C PRO A 13 14.79 -7.13 -3.26
N GLU A 14 15.22 -6.18 -2.43
CA GLU A 14 16.47 -5.45 -2.70
C GLU A 14 17.67 -6.43 -2.62
N GLY A 15 18.58 -6.30 -3.57
CA GLY A 15 19.78 -7.14 -3.68
C GLY A 15 19.60 -8.43 -4.48
N VAL A 16 18.51 -8.57 -5.24
CA VAL A 16 18.33 -9.66 -6.22
C VAL A 16 17.90 -9.11 -7.58
N THR A 17 18.18 -9.88 -8.63
CA THR A 17 17.71 -9.60 -10.00
C THR A 17 16.41 -10.36 -10.23
N CYS A 18 15.30 -9.64 -10.40
CA CYS A 18 14.01 -10.27 -10.75
C CYS A 18 13.69 -10.11 -12.22
N VAL A 19 13.09 -11.14 -12.80
CA VAL A 19 12.54 -11.11 -14.17
C VAL A 19 11.21 -10.34 -14.21
N TRP A 20 10.48 -10.34 -13.09
CA TRP A 20 9.17 -9.69 -12.93
C TRP A 20 9.22 -8.73 -11.73
N ALA A 21 8.54 -7.58 -11.83
CA ALA A 21 8.57 -6.53 -10.80
C ALA A 21 7.92 -6.96 -9.46
N GLY A 22 7.07 -7.99 -9.48
CA GLY A 22 6.32 -8.45 -8.31
C GLY A 22 5.21 -7.49 -7.90
N GLU A 23 4.46 -7.88 -6.87
CA GLU A 23 3.37 -7.09 -6.31
C GLU A 23 3.14 -7.41 -4.83
N VAL A 24 2.43 -6.53 -4.12
CA VAL A 24 2.00 -6.77 -2.75
C VAL A 24 0.51 -6.48 -2.61
N SER A 25 -0.22 -7.38 -1.98
CA SER A 25 -1.66 -7.28 -1.75
C SER A 25 -1.92 -7.09 -0.26
N VAL A 26 -2.68 -6.05 0.09
CA VAL A 26 -3.01 -5.73 1.48
C VAL A 26 -4.50 -5.44 1.63
N VAL A 27 -5.04 -5.66 2.82
CA VAL A 27 -6.39 -5.27 3.20
C VAL A 27 -6.34 -3.93 3.91
N VAL A 28 -7.09 -2.96 3.41
CA VAL A 28 -7.24 -1.63 4.02
C VAL A 28 -8.66 -1.48 4.53
N SER A 29 -8.77 -1.25 5.84
CA SER A 29 -10.04 -0.94 6.49
C SER A 29 -10.32 0.56 6.45
N VAL A 30 -11.46 0.94 5.91
CA VAL A 30 -11.95 2.32 5.88
C VAL A 30 -12.92 2.53 7.03
N TYR A 31 -12.64 3.55 7.85
CA TYR A 31 -13.49 3.93 8.98
C TYR A 31 -14.08 5.31 8.74
N LYS A 32 -15.36 5.48 9.08
CA LYS A 32 -16.05 6.76 9.11
C LYS A 32 -16.80 6.87 10.43
N ASP A 33 -16.61 7.97 11.16
CA ASP A 33 -17.22 8.19 12.47
C ASP A 33 -16.98 7.01 13.45
N SER A 34 -15.76 6.47 13.44
CA SER A 34 -15.33 5.28 14.22
C SER A 34 -16.05 3.97 13.89
N LYS A 35 -16.85 3.91 12.81
CA LYS A 35 -17.46 2.68 12.30
C LYS A 35 -16.70 2.18 11.07
N LEU A 36 -16.45 0.87 11.02
CA LEU A 36 -15.92 0.23 9.82
C LEU A 36 -16.97 0.33 8.71
N ILE A 37 -16.58 0.91 7.58
CA ILE A 37 -17.45 1.08 6.41
C ILE A 37 -17.18 -0.03 5.40
N GLU A 38 -15.91 -0.31 5.13
CA GLU A 38 -15.50 -1.35 4.20
C GLU A 38 -14.09 -1.85 4.52
N ASP A 39 -13.84 -3.10 4.15
CA ASP A 39 -12.51 -3.65 3.97
C ASP A 39 -12.27 -3.80 2.47
N ASN A 40 -11.19 -3.21 1.97
CA ASN A 40 -10.86 -3.22 0.56
C ASN A 40 -9.48 -3.87 0.35
N THR A 41 -9.40 -4.80 -0.60
CA THR A 41 -8.14 -5.44 -0.97
C THR A 41 -7.46 -4.63 -2.06
N ILE A 42 -6.28 -4.10 -1.75
CA ILE A 42 -5.52 -3.23 -2.63
C ILE A 42 -4.25 -3.95 -3.06
N VAL A 43 -4.03 -4.02 -4.37
CA VAL A 43 -2.84 -4.61 -4.97
C VAL A 43 -1.91 -3.51 -5.44
N PHE A 44 -0.74 -3.43 -4.83
CA PHE A 44 0.32 -2.49 -5.21
C PHE A 44 1.25 -3.17 -6.22
N SER A 45 1.09 -2.77 -7.47
CA SER A 45 1.94 -3.14 -8.60
C SER A 45 2.20 -1.91 -9.48
N VAL A 46 3.13 -2.04 -10.43
CA VAL A 46 3.43 -0.96 -11.40
C VAL A 46 2.24 -0.61 -12.29
N ASN A 47 1.32 -1.55 -12.52
CA ASN A 47 0.17 -1.37 -13.41
C ASN A 47 -1.01 -0.68 -12.72
N ASN A 48 -1.15 -0.83 -11.40
CA ASN A 48 -2.32 -0.37 -10.65
C ASN A 48 -2.04 0.90 -9.82
N ALA A 49 -0.87 1.53 -10.01
CA ALA A 49 -0.45 2.68 -9.21
C ALA A 49 -1.45 3.85 -9.29
N ASP A 50 -1.97 4.16 -10.48
CA ASP A 50 -2.91 5.27 -10.66
C ASP A 50 -4.31 4.96 -10.13
N GLU A 51 -4.79 3.72 -10.29
CA GLU A 51 -6.06 3.27 -9.71
C GLU A 51 -6.02 3.34 -8.18
N ASN A 52 -4.93 2.86 -7.57
CA ASN A 52 -4.71 2.95 -6.13
C ASN A 52 -4.73 4.41 -5.68
N LYS A 53 -4.01 5.31 -6.35
CA LYS A 53 -4.03 6.75 -6.02
C LYS A 53 -5.45 7.32 -6.07
N GLN A 54 -6.23 6.98 -7.08
CA GLN A 54 -7.61 7.44 -7.20
C GLN A 54 -8.47 6.94 -6.04
N TRP A 55 -8.41 5.65 -5.71
CA TRP A 55 -9.15 5.05 -4.60
C TRP A 55 -8.83 5.75 -3.27
N PHE A 56 -7.54 5.89 -2.92
CA PHE A 56 -7.13 6.57 -1.68
C PHE A 56 -7.59 8.04 -1.65
N SER A 57 -7.57 8.72 -2.79
CA SER A 57 -7.99 10.13 -2.88
C SER A 57 -9.47 10.33 -2.58
N THR A 58 -10.33 9.31 -2.73
CA THR A 58 -11.76 9.41 -2.40
C THR A 58 -11.99 9.54 -0.89
N TYR A 59 -11.14 8.91 -0.07
CA TYR A 59 -11.25 8.91 1.39
C TYR A 59 -10.39 9.98 2.08
N LEU A 60 -9.48 10.63 1.35
CA LEU A 60 -8.61 11.67 1.88
C LEU A 60 -9.26 13.08 1.83
N PRO A 61 -8.91 13.96 2.79
CA PRO A 61 -9.41 15.34 2.80
C PRO A 61 -8.90 16.11 1.57
N LYS A 62 -9.63 17.14 1.13
CA LYS A 62 -9.36 17.89 -0.12
C LYS A 62 -7.89 18.30 -0.30
N LYS A 63 -7.21 18.70 0.78
CA LYS A 63 -5.79 19.11 0.77
C LYS A 63 -4.81 17.97 0.48
N GLN A 64 -5.21 16.72 0.69
CA GLN A 64 -4.39 15.50 0.56
C GLN A 64 -4.86 14.61 -0.61
N ARG A 65 -5.83 15.05 -1.40
CA ARG A 65 -6.30 14.30 -2.59
C ARG A 65 -5.28 14.26 -3.72
N LYS A 66 -4.30 15.17 -3.71
CA LYS A 66 -3.23 15.16 -4.71
C LYS A 66 -2.10 14.25 -4.23
N ILE A 67 -2.29 12.96 -4.45
CA ILE A 67 -1.30 11.92 -4.11
C ILE A 67 -0.24 11.87 -5.22
N GLU A 68 1.01 12.07 -4.84
CA GLU A 68 2.17 11.94 -5.73
C GLU A 68 2.56 10.46 -5.86
N SER A 69 2.69 9.77 -4.73
CA SER A 69 3.15 8.39 -4.64
C SER A 69 2.41 7.62 -3.56
N ILE A 70 2.28 6.31 -3.77
CA ILE A 70 1.75 5.39 -2.78
C ILE A 70 2.52 4.08 -2.81
N SER A 71 2.92 3.58 -1.66
CA SER A 71 3.72 2.36 -1.54
C SER A 71 3.51 1.67 -0.19
N VAL A 72 3.83 0.38 -0.14
CA VAL A 72 3.85 -0.39 1.12
C VAL A 72 5.29 -0.44 1.64
N SER A 73 5.46 -0.30 2.95
CA SER A 73 6.75 -0.38 3.63
C SER A 73 6.64 -1.31 4.84
N PRO A 74 7.69 -2.06 5.23
CA PRO A 74 9.02 -2.13 4.61
C PRO A 74 8.98 -2.75 3.21
N TYR A 75 9.99 -2.44 2.40
CA TYR A 75 10.22 -3.14 1.14
C TYR A 75 11.12 -4.35 1.43
N PRO A 76 10.85 -5.53 0.85
CA PRO A 76 11.59 -6.74 1.20
C PRO A 76 13.07 -6.61 0.85
N LYS A 77 13.93 -7.12 1.73
CA LYS A 77 15.39 -7.14 1.56
C LYS A 77 15.92 -8.55 1.72
N LYS A 78 16.90 -8.93 0.90
CA LYS A 78 17.51 -10.26 1.00
C LYS A 78 18.14 -10.46 2.39
N GLY A 79 17.72 -11.52 3.08
CA GLY A 79 18.26 -11.89 4.40
C GLY A 79 17.71 -11.08 5.58
N VAL A 80 16.67 -10.27 5.36
CA VAL A 80 15.95 -9.55 6.42
C VAL A 80 14.54 -10.12 6.52
N GLU A 81 14.21 -10.70 7.68
CA GLU A 81 12.82 -11.06 7.98
C GLU A 81 12.01 -9.79 8.30
N THR A 82 10.85 -9.66 7.67
CA THR A 82 9.90 -8.58 7.94
C THR A 82 8.69 -9.14 8.65
N TYR A 83 8.32 -8.56 9.79
CA TYR A 83 7.15 -9.00 10.53
C TYR A 83 5.89 -8.28 10.03
N PRO A 84 4.72 -8.96 9.94
CA PRO A 84 3.48 -8.35 9.47
C PRO A 84 3.10 -7.05 10.20
N LYS A 85 3.47 -6.92 11.48
CA LYS A 85 3.21 -5.73 12.32
C LYS A 85 4.02 -4.50 11.90
N GLU A 86 5.08 -4.68 11.13
CA GLU A 86 5.93 -3.58 10.64
C GLU A 86 5.39 -2.97 9.34
N TYR A 87 4.37 -3.59 8.73
CA TYR A 87 3.82 -3.12 7.48
C TYR A 87 2.94 -1.89 7.65
N TYR A 88 3.18 -0.88 6.82
CA TYR A 88 2.36 0.32 6.72
C TYR A 88 2.37 0.87 5.30
N ILE A 89 1.35 1.67 4.99
CA ILE A 89 1.21 2.33 3.69
C ILE A 89 1.81 3.72 3.80
N LYS A 90 2.76 4.03 2.91
CA LYS A 90 3.34 5.35 2.73
C LYS A 90 2.61 6.08 1.61
N ILE A 91 2.11 7.28 1.91
CA ILE A 91 1.46 8.16 0.94
C ILE A 91 2.30 9.44 0.84
N GLY A 92 2.80 9.74 -0.35
CA GLY A 92 3.46 11.00 -0.68
C GLY A 92 2.46 11.98 -1.27
N TYR A 93 2.47 13.22 -0.79
CA TYR A 93 1.57 14.28 -1.25
C TYR A 93 2.34 15.31 -2.07
N VAL A 94 1.73 15.81 -3.13
CA VAL A 94 2.28 16.93 -3.90
C VAL A 94 2.23 18.19 -3.02
N LYS A 95 3.38 18.86 -2.89
CA LYS A 95 3.50 20.16 -2.21
C LYS A 95 2.72 21.27 -2.89
#